data_AF-A0A444WFA5-F1
#
_entry.id   AF-A0A444WFA5-F1
#
_cell.length_a   1.000
_cell.length_b   1.000
_cell.length_c   1.000
_cell.angle_alpha   90.00
_cell.angle_beta   90.00
_cell.angle_gamma   90.00
#
_symmetry.space_group_name_H-M   'P 1'
#
loop_
_entity.id
_entity.type
_entity.pdbx_description
1 polymer ?
#
loop_
_entity_poly.entity_id
_entity_poly.type
_entity_poly.pdbx_seq_one_letter_code
_entity_poly.pdbx_strand_id
1 'polypeptide(L)'
;MLSGFIELNSDQVFSIRWKSYDEIIRLALTELAALQPGTTTLNLITRLESHIPPQGFNERHEMGWGFIDSTLHKTICRKLELCNLCQDEQQLFWTAVENGYSRLLQCCDEFTHLQPHYVKELLELKSRAA
;
A
#
# COMPACT_ATOMS: atom_id res chain seq x y z
N MET A 1 10.32 -14.20 4.69
CA MET A 1 8.92 -14.62 4.56
C MET A 1 8.17 -13.52 3.81
N LEU A 2 7.46 -13.87 2.74
CA LEU A 2 6.51 -12.96 2.08
C LEU A 2 5.25 -12.93 2.91
N SER A 3 4.72 -11.75 3.17
CA SER A 3 3.67 -11.59 4.18
C SER A 3 2.83 -10.31 4.02
N GLY A 4 2.98 -9.62 2.89
CA GLY A 4 2.04 -8.62 2.40
C GLY A 4 1.61 -8.97 0.98
N PHE A 5 0.33 -8.74 0.67
CA PHE A 5 -0.28 -9.09 -0.61
C PHE A 5 -1.09 -7.92 -1.17
N ILE A 6 -0.91 -7.63 -2.45
CA ILE A 6 -1.75 -6.69 -3.21
C ILE A 6 -2.37 -7.48 -4.34
N GLU A 7 -3.68 -7.72 -4.25
CA GLU A 7 -4.47 -8.43 -5.26
C GLU A 7 -4.99 -7.42 -6.28
N LEU A 8 -4.51 -7.53 -7.52
CA LEU A 8 -4.87 -6.62 -8.62
C LEU A 8 -6.21 -7.06 -9.23
N ASN A 9 -6.36 -8.36 -9.43
CA ASN A 9 -7.57 -9.05 -9.89
C ASN A 9 -7.53 -10.51 -9.38
N SER A 10 -8.57 -11.29 -9.70
CA SER A 10 -8.74 -12.66 -9.21
C SER A 10 -7.56 -13.61 -9.50
N ASP A 11 -6.73 -13.32 -10.49
CA ASP A 11 -5.63 -14.19 -10.92
C ASP A 11 -4.24 -13.56 -10.71
N GLN A 12 -4.16 -12.30 -10.31
CA GLN A 12 -2.89 -11.57 -10.18
C GLN A 12 -2.72 -10.98 -8.78
N VAL A 13 -1.78 -11.58 -8.04
CA VAL A 13 -1.41 -11.17 -6.69
C VAL A 13 0.07 -10.79 -6.67
N PHE A 14 0.36 -9.54 -6.32
CA PHE A 14 1.69 -9.11 -5.96
C PHE A 14 1.96 -9.50 -4.50
N SER A 15 3.11 -10.09 -4.23
CA SER A 15 3.49 -10.53 -2.88
C SER A 15 4.86 -10.00 -2.49
N ILE A 16 4.98 -9.50 -1.27
CA ILE A 16 6.19 -8.84 -0.78
C ILE A 16 6.36 -9.07 0.73
N ARG A 17 7.55 -8.77 1.26
CA ARG A 17 7.76 -8.74 2.72
C ARG A 17 6.91 -7.65 3.35
N TRP A 18 6.34 -7.91 4.53
CA TRP A 18 5.43 -6.96 5.18
C TRP A 18 5.98 -5.54 5.36
N LYS A 19 7.28 -5.37 5.67
CA LYS A 19 7.87 -4.03 5.82
C LYS A 19 7.80 -3.22 4.53
N SER A 20 8.13 -3.86 3.42
CA SER A 20 8.07 -3.25 2.09
C SER A 20 6.62 -3.08 1.61
N TYR A 21 5.70 -3.96 2.03
CA TYR A 21 4.26 -3.75 1.83
C TYR A 21 3.81 -2.46 2.54
N ASP A 22 4.10 -2.32 3.84
CA ASP A 22 3.73 -1.14 4.62
C ASP A 22 4.29 0.14 3.98
N GLU A 23 5.51 0.10 3.45
CA GLU A 23 6.11 1.24 2.74
C GLU A 23 5.47 1.53 1.38
N ILE A 24 5.00 0.54 0.62
CA ILE A 24 4.21 0.78 -0.60
C ILE A 24 2.92 1.51 -0.24
N ILE A 25 2.23 1.08 0.83
CA ILE A 25 1.01 1.75 1.28
C ILE A 25 1.32 3.18 1.75
N ARG A 26 2.39 3.39 2.53
CA ARG A 26 2.82 4.73 2.96
C ARG A 26 3.19 5.62 1.79
N LEU A 27 3.92 5.10 0.80
CA LEU A 27 4.27 5.82 -0.42
C LEU A 27 3.01 6.28 -1.15
N ALA A 28 2.02 5.39 -1.34
CA ALA A 28 0.74 5.77 -1.94
C ALA A 28 0.01 6.84 -1.11
N LEU A 29 -0.04 6.69 0.21
CA LEU A 29 -0.65 7.68 1.12
C LEU A 29 0.01 9.06 1.02
N THR A 30 1.35 9.11 0.98
CA THR A 30 2.12 10.35 0.83
C THR A 30 1.77 11.07 -0.47
N GLU A 31 1.67 10.33 -1.58
CA GLU A 31 1.31 10.93 -2.87
C GLU A 31 -0.15 11.35 -2.93
N LEU A 32 -1.07 10.56 -2.37
CA LEU A 32 -2.49 10.92 -2.29
C LEU A 32 -2.73 12.19 -1.47
N ALA A 33 -1.96 12.40 -0.38
CA ALA A 33 -2.03 13.60 0.44
C ALA A 33 -1.58 14.88 -0.31
N ALA A 34 -0.76 14.73 -1.36
CA ALA A 34 -0.34 15.83 -2.22
C ALA A 34 -1.36 16.16 -3.33
N LEU A 35 -2.34 15.28 -3.58
CA LEU A 35 -3.42 15.52 -4.54
C LEU A 35 -4.49 16.44 -3.96
N GLN A 36 -5.31 17.06 -4.82
CA GLN A 36 -6.44 17.84 -4.36
C GLN A 36 -7.45 16.95 -3.60
N PRO A 37 -7.87 17.34 -2.39
CA PRO A 37 -8.77 16.53 -1.58
C PRO A 37 -10.18 16.52 -2.18
N GLY A 38 -10.60 15.34 -2.63
CA GLY A 38 -11.99 15.03 -2.98
C GLY A 38 -12.48 13.82 -2.18
N THR A 39 -13.80 13.58 -2.18
CA THR A 39 -14.42 12.47 -1.41
C THR A 39 -13.79 11.12 -1.73
N THR A 40 -13.54 10.82 -3.02
CA THR A 40 -12.90 9.57 -3.45
C THR A 40 -11.48 9.44 -2.90
N THR A 41 -10.68 10.51 -2.94
CA THR A 41 -9.33 10.55 -2.37
C THR A 41 -9.36 10.28 -0.87
N LEU A 42 -10.27 10.92 -0.12
CA LEU A 42 -10.41 10.73 1.33
C LEU A 42 -10.84 9.30 1.69
N ASN A 43 -11.76 8.70 0.93
CA ASN A 43 -12.18 7.32 1.12
C ASN A 43 -11.01 6.34 0.90
N LEU A 44 -10.24 6.55 -0.17
CA LEU A 44 -9.07 5.74 -0.47
C LEU A 44 -8.00 5.87 0.61
N ILE A 45 -7.69 7.11 1.04
CA ILE A 45 -6.74 7.37 2.14
C ILE A 45 -7.17 6.60 3.39
N THR A 46 -8.43 6.76 3.83
CA THR A 46 -8.97 6.08 5.02
C THR A 46 -8.82 4.56 4.92
N ARG A 47 -9.09 3.99 3.73
CA ARG A 47 -8.97 2.56 3.49
C ARG A 47 -7.51 2.12 3.57
N LEU A 48 -6.59 2.81 2.91
CA LEU A 48 -5.16 2.50 2.93
C LEU A 48 -4.54 2.66 4.33
N GLU A 49 -4.93 3.69 5.09
CA GLU A 49 -4.49 3.89 6.47
C GLU A 49 -4.87 2.70 7.36
N SER A 50 -6.02 2.07 7.12
CA SER A 50 -6.44 0.88 7.87
C SER A 50 -5.53 -0.34 7.68
N HIS A 51 -4.69 -0.35 6.64
CA HIS A 51 -3.74 -1.44 6.36
C HIS A 51 -2.36 -1.25 6.99
N ILE A 52 -2.09 -0.12 7.64
CA ILE A 52 -0.80 0.14 8.31
C ILE A 52 -0.98 0.21 9.83
N PRO A 53 0.03 -0.25 10.60
CA PRO A 53 -0.02 -0.10 12.05
C PRO A 53 -0.14 1.37 12.47
N PRO A 54 -0.96 1.70 13.49
CA PRO A 54 -1.12 3.07 13.96
C PRO A 54 0.16 3.61 14.60
N GLN A 55 0.25 4.93 14.75
CA GLN A 55 1.38 5.56 15.43
C GLN A 55 1.50 5.06 16.88
N GLY A 56 2.72 4.73 17.31
CA GLY A 56 2.95 4.16 18.65
C GLY A 56 2.58 2.67 18.77
N PHE A 57 2.40 1.98 17.64
CA PHE A 57 2.12 0.55 17.59
C PHE A 57 3.11 -0.27 18.43
N ASN A 58 2.56 -1.15 19.26
CA ASN A 58 3.34 -2.09 20.05
C ASN A 58 3.76 -3.27 19.17
N GLU A 59 5.06 -3.42 18.93
CA GLU A 59 5.61 -4.52 18.12
C GLU A 59 5.23 -5.92 18.63
N ARG A 60 4.81 -6.07 19.90
CA ARG A 60 4.26 -7.35 20.40
C ARG A 60 2.97 -7.79 19.70
N HIS A 61 2.28 -6.87 19.05
CA HIS A 61 1.07 -7.12 18.27
C HIS A 61 1.36 -7.42 16.80
N GLU A 62 2.64 -7.45 16.40
CA GLU A 62 3.07 -7.79 15.04
C GLU A 62 3.03 -9.30 14.83
N MET A 63 2.39 -9.75 13.76
CA MET A 63 2.21 -11.18 13.45
C MET A 63 2.96 -11.61 12.18
N GLY A 64 3.67 -10.69 11.53
CA GLY A 64 4.39 -10.89 10.27
C GLY A 64 3.49 -10.79 9.04
N TRP A 65 2.29 -11.36 9.09
CA TRP A 65 1.26 -11.33 8.02
C TRP A 65 0.16 -10.29 8.25
N GLY A 66 0.19 -9.64 9.40
CA GLY A 66 -0.85 -8.74 9.90
C GLY A 66 -0.47 -8.21 11.27
N PHE A 67 -1.37 -7.45 11.88
CA PHE A 67 -1.18 -6.89 13.21
C PHE A 67 -2.51 -6.75 13.95
N ILE A 68 -2.43 -6.68 15.28
CA ILE A 68 -3.60 -6.38 16.11
C ILE A 68 -3.68 -4.86 16.29
N ASP A 69 -4.74 -4.26 15.74
CA ASP A 69 -5.13 -2.89 16.07
C ASP A 69 -5.84 -2.90 17.43
N SER A 70 -5.15 -2.40 18.45
CA SER A 70 -5.67 -2.33 19.82
C SER A 70 -6.76 -1.28 20.00
N THR A 71 -6.83 -0.27 19.12
CA THR A 71 -7.84 0.78 19.15
C THR A 71 -9.17 0.26 18.60
N LEU A 72 -9.10 -0.50 17.50
CA LEU A 72 -10.28 -1.10 16.87
C LEU A 72 -10.63 -2.48 17.43
N HIS A 73 -9.76 -3.06 18.28
CA HIS A 73 -9.85 -4.43 18.78
C HIS A 73 -10.00 -5.47 17.66
N LYS A 74 -9.25 -5.29 16.56
CA LYS A 74 -9.32 -6.14 15.37
C LYS A 74 -7.94 -6.60 14.92
N THR A 75 -7.90 -7.78 14.30
CA THR A 75 -6.71 -8.22 13.56
C THR A 75 -6.83 -7.72 12.13
N ILE A 76 -5.82 -6.99 11.68
CA ILE A 76 -5.70 -6.46 10.33
C ILE A 76 -4.73 -7.33 9.55
N CYS A 77 -5.19 -7.87 8.42
CA CYS A 77 -4.35 -8.62 7.49
C CYS A 77 -3.65 -7.65 6.52
N ARG A 78 -2.37 -7.91 6.21
CA ARG A 78 -1.66 -7.21 5.13
C ARG A 78 -2.04 -7.78 3.76
N LYS A 79 -3.31 -7.62 3.41
CA LYS A 79 -3.87 -7.96 2.11
C LYS A 79 -4.67 -6.76 1.63
N LEU A 80 -4.27 -6.16 0.53
CA LEU A 80 -5.02 -5.11 -0.16
C LEU A 80 -5.66 -5.69 -1.42
N GLU A 81 -6.98 -5.59 -1.52
CA GLU A 81 -7.75 -6.08 -2.67
C GLU A 81 -8.13 -4.91 -3.57
N LEU A 82 -7.30 -4.60 -4.57
CA LEU A 82 -7.54 -3.47 -5.48
C LEU A 82 -8.78 -3.69 -6.35
N CYS A 83 -9.11 -4.95 -6.66
CA CYS A 83 -10.32 -5.33 -7.37
C CYS A 83 -11.62 -4.94 -6.63
N ASN A 84 -11.56 -4.75 -5.30
CA ASN A 84 -12.69 -4.32 -4.48
C ASN A 84 -12.84 -2.79 -4.42
N LEU A 85 -11.88 -2.05 -4.98
CA LEU A 85 -11.97 -0.59 -5.12
C LEU A 85 -12.79 -0.23 -6.36
N CYS A 86 -13.47 0.93 -6.33
CA CYS A 86 -14.10 1.44 -7.55
C CYS A 86 -13.04 1.91 -8.57
N GLN A 87 -13.43 2.08 -9.84
CA GLN A 87 -12.48 2.43 -10.90
C GLN A 87 -11.71 3.73 -10.61
N ASP A 88 -12.37 4.75 -10.05
CA ASP A 88 -11.73 6.01 -9.69
C ASP A 88 -10.72 5.83 -8.55
N GLU A 89 -11.04 5.01 -7.54
CA GLU A 89 -10.13 4.67 -6.44
C GLU A 89 -8.91 3.88 -6.96
N GLN A 90 -9.11 2.93 -7.87
CA GLN A 90 -8.00 2.19 -8.49
C GLN A 90 -7.10 3.13 -9.29
N GLN A 91 -7.68 4.04 -10.08
CA GLN A 91 -6.92 5.00 -10.85
C GLN A 91 -6.09 5.93 -9.94
N LEU A 92 -6.69 6.41 -8.84
CA LEU A 92 -5.99 7.22 -7.83
C LEU A 92 -4.86 6.44 -7.17
N PHE A 93 -5.11 5.20 -6.74
CA PHE A 93 -4.08 4.34 -6.16
C PHE A 93 -2.89 4.18 -7.10
N TRP A 94 -3.15 3.84 -8.36
CA TRP A 94 -2.08 3.64 -9.33
C TRP A 94 -1.33 4.92 -9.67
N THR A 95 -2.03 6.04 -9.81
CA THR A 95 -1.41 7.35 -10.02
C THR A 95 -0.49 7.70 -8.85
N ALA A 96 -0.91 7.42 -7.61
CA ALA A 96 -0.09 7.60 -6.43
C ALA A 96 1.15 6.69 -6.44
N VAL A 97 1.01 5.41 -6.79
CA VAL A 97 2.17 4.49 -6.88
C VAL A 97 3.15 4.91 -7.98
N GLU A 98 2.67 5.35 -9.14
CA GLU A 98 3.52 5.81 -10.26
C GLU A 98 4.29 7.09 -9.91
N ASN A 99 3.62 8.06 -9.26
CA ASN A 99 4.24 9.29 -8.78
C ASN A 99 5.29 8.98 -7.70
N GLY A 100 4.95 8.13 -6.74
CA GLY A 100 5.85 7.78 -5.67
C GLY A 100 7.03 6.94 -6.15
N TYR A 101 6.85 6.08 -7.16
CA TYR A 101 7.96 5.40 -7.83
C TYR A 101 8.93 6.39 -8.47
N SER A 102 8.40 7.39 -9.17
CA SER A 102 9.20 8.45 -9.80
C SER A 102 10.00 9.23 -8.76
N ARG A 103 9.39 9.54 -7.60
CA ARG A 103 10.06 10.19 -6.48
C ARG A 103 11.11 9.29 -5.83
N LEU A 104 10.81 8.01 -5.63
CA LEU A 104 11.72 7.02 -5.05
C LEU A 104 13.00 6.85 -5.88
N LEU A 105 12.91 6.98 -7.20
CA LEU A 105 14.08 6.98 -8.10
C LEU A 105 14.93 8.25 -7.99
N GLN A 106 14.34 9.37 -7.57
CA GLN A 106 15.02 10.67 -7.45
C GLN A 106 15.61 10.88 -6.03
N CYS A 107 14.92 10.38 -5.00
CA CYS A 107 15.23 10.57 -3.59
C CYS A 107 15.18 9.22 -2.85
N CYS A 108 16.33 8.55 -2.70
CA CYS A 108 16.41 7.19 -2.12
C CYS A 108 16.23 7.11 -0.60
N ASP A 109 16.18 8.23 0.12
CA ASP A 109 16.40 8.22 1.58
C ASP A 109 15.11 8.11 2.43
N GLU A 110 13.92 8.31 1.85
CA GLU A 110 12.66 8.35 2.61
C GLU A 110 12.06 6.97 2.93
N PHE A 111 12.45 5.91 2.20
CA PHE A 111 11.89 4.56 2.36
C PHE A 111 12.99 3.51 2.54
N THR A 112 13.26 3.19 3.80
CA THR A 112 14.43 2.39 4.19
C THR A 112 14.32 0.92 3.77
N HIS A 113 13.11 0.36 3.62
CA HIS A 113 12.89 -1.04 3.27
C HIS A 113 12.28 -1.25 1.87
N LEU A 114 12.09 -0.19 1.09
CA LEU A 114 11.40 -0.22 -0.20
C LEU A 114 12.40 0.07 -1.30
N GLN A 115 12.94 -1.02 -1.84
CA GLN A 115 13.81 -0.94 -3.00
C GLN A 115 12.98 -0.63 -4.26
N PRO A 116 13.43 0.27 -5.16
CA PRO A 116 12.67 0.66 -6.34
C PRO A 116 12.20 -0.51 -7.23
N HIS A 117 12.99 -1.59 -7.30
CA HIS A 117 12.64 -2.75 -8.11
C HIS A 117 11.31 -3.41 -7.70
N TYR A 118 10.93 -3.35 -6.42
CA TYR A 118 9.64 -3.90 -5.96
C TYR A 118 8.45 -3.10 -6.48
N VAL A 119 8.57 -1.77 -6.50
CA VAL A 119 7.52 -0.90 -7.05
C VAL A 119 7.44 -1.07 -8.56
N LYS A 120 8.59 -1.21 -9.23
CA LYS A 120 8.65 -1.55 -10.65
C LYS A 120 7.93 -2.87 -10.97
N GLU A 121 8.19 -3.92 -10.20
CA GLU A 121 7.52 -5.22 -10.37
C GLU A 121 6.00 -5.11 -10.21
N LEU A 122 5.53 -4.36 -9.20
CA LEU A 122 4.10 -4.09 -9.00
C LEU A 122 3.47 -3.37 -10.21
N LEU A 123 4.16 -2.36 -10.77
CA LEU A 123 3.70 -1.62 -11.95
C LEU A 123 3.73 -2.48 -13.23
N GLU A 124 4.70 -3.38 -13.37
CA GLU A 124 4.75 -4.36 -14.46
C GLU A 124 3.64 -5.41 -14.36
N LEU A 125 3.18 -5.75 -13.15
CA LEU A 125 2.00 -6.61 -12.98
C LEU A 125 0.72 -5.86 -13.39
N LYS A 126 0.58 -4.59 -13.01
CA LYS A 126 -0.54 -3.73 -13.44
C LYS A 126 -0.67 -3.71 -14.97
N SER A 127 0.44 -3.54 -15.69
CA SER A 127 0.40 -3.45 -17.17
C SER A 127 0.02 -4.76 -17.86
N ARG A 128 0.15 -5.90 -17.17
CA ARG A 128 -0.34 -7.21 -17.66
C ARG A 128 -1.79 -7.48 -17.27
N ALA A 129 -2.34 -6.69 -16.35
CA ALA A 129 -3.70 -6.80 -15.83
C ALA A 129 -4.72 -6.02 -16.67
N ALA A 130 -4.26 -5.00 -17.39
CA ALA A 130 -5.03 -4.10 -18.25
C ALA A 130 -5.15 -4.65 -19.67
#